data_AF-A0A2T4GS41-F1
#
_entry.id   AF-A0A2T4GS41-F1
#
_cell.length_a   1.000
_cell.length_b   1.000
_cell.length_c   1.000
_cell.angle_alpha   90.00
_cell.angle_beta   90.00
_cell.angle_gamma   90.00
#
_symmetry.space_group_name_H-M   'P 1'
#
loop_
_entity.id
_entity.type
_entity.pdbx_description
1 polymer ?
#
loop_
_entity_poly.entity_id
_entity_poly.type
_entity_poly.pdbx_seq_one_letter_code
_entity_poly.pdbx_strand_id
1 'polypeptide(L)'
;MALDSGMLDSHTHLGVNARAEDRVNFRKKVTCSPVNVDDLVTSTIGDGIVVIELQKLLNVSSSIPLILQSNKSTTNGYSASGGFYPGAFKSEGWAWPFNRAHTDLSLCLISQNSVAYPEPVYDPLFWANGSSVHRDVDEDVRYFGNNYFNTLACLEQIQLCNPRAGKCTNTTDTSTALWEAGDLELNIQQRMMLHRIAMLLGLINIASLGPASLGAALKEQF
;
A
#
# COMPACT_ATOMS: atom_id res chain seq x y z
N MET A 1 -2.74 11.51 -1.26
CA MET A 1 -3.95 10.68 -1.41
C MET A 1 -4.30 10.09 -0.06
N ALA A 2 -5.55 10.16 0.37
CA ALA A 2 -5.97 9.58 1.65
C ALA A 2 -7.30 8.86 1.48
N LEU A 3 -7.37 7.60 1.92
CA LEU A 3 -8.58 6.79 1.94
C LEU A 3 -8.98 6.56 3.39
N ASP A 4 -10.26 6.76 3.68
CA ASP A 4 -10.85 6.42 4.97
C ASP A 4 -12.12 5.61 4.70
N SER A 5 -12.13 4.35 5.15
CA SER A 5 -13.28 3.48 4.93
C SER A 5 -14.54 3.92 5.67
N GLY A 6 -14.42 4.88 6.60
CA GLY A 6 -15.42 5.04 7.66
C GLY A 6 -15.49 3.79 8.53
N MET A 7 -16.51 3.75 9.39
CA MET A 7 -16.72 2.60 10.27
C MET A 7 -17.47 1.49 9.51
N LEU A 8 -16.78 0.37 9.28
CA LEU A 8 -17.32 -0.82 8.63
C LEU A 8 -17.86 -1.80 9.67
N ASP A 9 -19.17 -2.06 9.61
CA ASP A 9 -19.85 -3.12 10.35
C ASP A 9 -19.64 -4.51 9.70
N SER A 10 -19.31 -5.50 10.54
CA SER A 10 -19.04 -6.88 10.11
C SER A 10 -20.22 -7.56 9.41
N HIS A 11 -21.45 -7.19 9.76
CA HIS A 11 -22.64 -7.82 9.19
C HIS A 11 -23.02 -7.19 7.86
N THR A 12 -23.16 -5.86 7.80
CA THR A 12 -23.64 -5.18 6.60
C THR A 12 -22.59 -5.05 5.51
N HIS A 13 -21.31 -4.90 5.87
CA HIS A 13 -20.25 -4.68 4.89
C HIS A 13 -19.47 -5.95 4.55
N LEU A 14 -19.28 -6.85 5.52
CA LEU A 14 -18.53 -8.10 5.32
C LEU A 14 -19.43 -9.33 5.15
N GLY A 15 -20.75 -9.18 5.27
CA GLY A 15 -21.71 -10.27 5.14
C GLY A 15 -21.64 -11.31 6.26
N VAL A 16 -21.02 -11.00 7.40
CA VAL A 16 -20.94 -11.93 8.52
C VAL A 16 -22.31 -12.03 9.18
N ASN A 17 -22.93 -13.21 9.06
CA ASN A 17 -24.25 -13.45 9.62
C ASN A 17 -24.20 -13.61 11.16
N ALA A 18 -24.07 -12.50 11.87
CA ALA A 18 -24.02 -12.43 13.33
C ALA A 18 -25.15 -11.55 13.89
N ARG A 19 -25.62 -11.93 15.08
CA ARG A 19 -26.58 -11.14 15.85
C ARG A 19 -25.96 -9.80 16.24
N ALA A 20 -26.79 -8.80 16.52
CA ALA A 20 -26.32 -7.43 16.79
C ALA A 20 -25.29 -7.38 17.94
N GLU A 21 -25.49 -8.20 18.98
CA GLU A 21 -24.60 -8.31 20.14
C GLU A 21 -23.25 -8.97 19.85
N ASP A 22 -23.11 -9.66 18.72
CA ASP A 22 -21.92 -10.43 18.32
C ASP A 22 -21.11 -9.76 17.21
N ARG A 23 -21.58 -8.61 16.70
CA ARG A 23 -20.92 -7.84 15.65
C ARG A 23 -19.71 -7.10 16.17
N VAL A 24 -18.79 -6.81 15.26
CA VAL A 24 -17.66 -5.92 15.49
C VAL A 24 -17.58 -4.91 14.36
N ASN A 25 -17.05 -3.74 14.69
CA ASN A 25 -16.81 -2.69 13.72
C ASN A 25 -15.31 -2.47 13.56
N PHE A 26 -14.88 -2.09 12.36
CA PHE A 26 -13.50 -1.69 12.12
C PHE A 26 -13.44 -0.53 11.14
N ARG A 27 -12.38 0.26 11.21
CA ARG A 27 -12.09 1.35 10.27
C ARG A 27 -10.66 1.21 9.80
N LYS A 28 -10.43 1.49 8.53
CA LYS A 28 -9.11 1.53 7.92
C LYS A 28 -8.86 2.92 7.33
N LYS A 29 -7.72 3.51 7.70
CA LYS A 29 -7.21 4.75 7.13
C LYS A 29 -5.91 4.48 6.40
N VAL A 30 -5.77 5.00 5.20
CA VAL A 30 -4.57 4.88 4.39
C VAL A 30 -4.20 6.23 3.85
N THR A 31 -2.97 6.68 4.04
CA THR A 31 -2.45 7.91 3.42
C THR A 31 -1.25 7.58 2.56
N CYS A 32 -1.36 7.83 1.26
CA CYS A 32 -0.34 7.54 0.27
C CYS A 32 0.22 8.82 -0.36
N SER A 33 1.51 8.77 -0.67
CA SER A 33 2.20 9.78 -1.48
C SER A 33 3.17 9.10 -2.44
N PRO A 34 3.35 9.64 -3.67
CA PRO A 34 4.51 9.35 -4.47
C PRO A 34 5.77 9.68 -3.68
N VAL A 35 6.77 8.81 -3.78
CA VAL A 35 8.07 8.97 -3.14
C VAL A 35 9.16 8.54 -4.10
N ASN A 36 10.25 9.31 -4.12
CA ASN A 36 11.45 8.90 -4.82
C ASN A 36 12.19 7.88 -3.94
N VAL A 37 12.51 6.72 -4.52
CA VAL A 37 13.25 5.62 -3.87
C VAL A 37 14.49 5.22 -4.67
N ASP A 38 14.98 6.09 -5.55
CA ASP A 38 16.12 5.83 -6.42
C ASP A 38 17.36 5.45 -5.58
N ASP A 39 17.53 6.08 -4.42
CA ASP A 39 18.61 5.78 -3.45
C ASP A 39 18.50 4.38 -2.80
N LEU A 40 17.33 3.73 -2.92
CA LEU A 40 17.08 2.38 -2.39
C LEU A 40 17.29 1.29 -3.45
N VAL A 41 17.43 1.67 -4.72
CA VAL A 41 17.75 0.73 -5.81
C VAL A 41 19.21 0.30 -5.66
N THR A 42 19.44 -1.00 -5.45
CA THR A 42 20.79 -1.54 -5.20
C THR A 42 21.39 -2.22 -6.41
N SER A 43 20.56 -2.84 -7.25
CA SER A 43 21.03 -3.41 -8.51
C SER A 43 19.94 -3.45 -9.57
N THR A 44 20.39 -3.44 -10.83
CA THR A 44 19.55 -3.75 -11.98
C THR A 44 20.15 -4.98 -12.67
N ILE A 45 19.35 -6.04 -12.81
CA ILE A 45 19.80 -7.30 -13.41
C ILE A 45 19.23 -7.37 -14.84
N GLY A 46 20.07 -7.12 -15.84
CA GLY A 46 19.64 -7.09 -17.25
C GLY A 46 18.60 -5.98 -17.53
N ASP A 47 17.82 -6.14 -18.60
CA ASP A 47 16.79 -5.17 -18.98
C ASP A 47 15.52 -5.36 -18.15
N GLY A 48 15.38 -4.55 -17.10
CA GLY A 48 14.10 -4.35 -16.41
C GLY A 48 13.91 -5.06 -15.07
N ILE A 49 14.90 -5.79 -14.54
CA ILE A 49 14.81 -6.27 -13.15
C ILE A 49 15.47 -5.25 -12.23
N VAL A 50 14.74 -4.71 -11.27
CA VAL A 50 15.23 -3.81 -10.23
C VAL A 50 15.15 -4.50 -8.88
N VAL A 51 16.27 -4.53 -8.16
CA VAL A 51 16.33 -5.02 -6.78
C VAL A 51 16.37 -3.82 -5.84
N ILE A 52 15.42 -3.78 -4.91
CA ILE A 52 15.37 -2.78 -3.84
C ILE A 52 15.73 -3.49 -2.54
N GLU A 53 16.81 -3.05 -1.90
CA GLU A 53 17.15 -3.53 -0.55
C GLU A 53 16.45 -2.66 0.49
N LEU A 54 15.36 -3.20 1.01
CA LEU A 54 14.56 -2.54 2.03
C LEU A 54 15.27 -2.49 3.38
N GLN A 55 16.37 -3.23 3.53
CA GLN A 55 17.21 -3.21 4.72
C GLN A 55 17.69 -1.79 5.06
N LYS A 56 17.99 -0.96 4.05
CA LYS A 56 18.37 0.44 4.23
C LYS A 56 17.22 1.31 4.72
N LEU A 57 15.99 0.98 4.32
CA LEU A 57 14.79 1.72 4.67
C LEU A 57 14.28 1.37 6.08
N LEU A 58 14.34 0.08 6.40
CA LEU A 58 13.84 -0.50 7.64
C LEU A 58 14.90 -0.54 8.75
N ASN A 59 16.15 -0.19 8.43
CA ASN A 59 17.32 -0.29 9.30
C ASN A 59 17.44 -1.67 9.98
N VAL A 60 17.08 -2.70 9.23
CA VAL A 60 17.17 -4.10 9.65
C VAL A 60 18.54 -4.67 9.27
N SER A 61 19.10 -5.52 10.13
CA SER A 61 20.39 -6.20 9.85
C SER A 61 20.27 -7.29 8.78
N SER A 62 19.04 -7.73 8.48
CA SER A 62 18.75 -8.81 7.54
C SER A 62 18.43 -8.24 6.16
N SER A 63 19.08 -8.75 5.11
CA SER A 63 18.74 -8.36 3.74
C SER A 63 17.37 -8.89 3.34
N ILE A 64 16.44 -7.98 3.08
CA ILE A 64 15.11 -8.28 2.54
C ILE A 64 15.06 -7.69 1.12
N PRO A 65 15.51 -8.43 0.09
CA PRO A 65 15.46 -7.96 -1.29
C PRO A 65 14.03 -8.01 -1.80
N LEU A 66 13.53 -6.86 -2.26
CA LEU A 66 12.35 -6.81 -3.12
C LEU A 66 12.80 -6.83 -4.56
N ILE A 67 12.60 -7.96 -5.23
CA ILE A 67 12.94 -8.14 -6.64
C ILE A 67 11.72 -7.79 -7.47
N LEU A 68 11.90 -6.83 -8.39
CA LEU A 68 10.84 -6.32 -9.24
C LEU A 68 11.25 -6.53 -10.68
N GLN A 69 10.29 -6.95 -11.50
CA GLN A 69 10.49 -7.11 -12.93
C GLN A 69 9.56 -6.17 -13.68
N SER A 70 10.17 -5.24 -14.41
CA SER A 70 9.55 -4.36 -15.38
C SER A 70 9.75 -5.01 -16.73
N ASN A 71 8.65 -5.29 -17.43
CA ASN A 71 8.68 -5.90 -18.74
C ASN A 71 8.41 -4.81 -19.80
N LYS A 72 9.35 -3.84 -19.89
CA LYS A 72 9.33 -2.75 -20.90
C LYS A 72 9.30 -3.25 -22.36
N SER A 73 9.57 -4.54 -22.59
CA SER A 73 9.67 -5.15 -23.92
C SER A 73 8.43 -5.99 -24.31
N THR A 74 7.59 -6.42 -23.37
CA THR A 74 6.55 -7.44 -23.66
C THR A 74 5.15 -7.14 -23.13
N THR A 75 4.97 -6.15 -22.26
CA THR A 75 3.66 -5.82 -21.68
C THR A 75 3.21 -4.39 -21.99
N ASN A 76 2.07 -4.28 -22.67
CA ASN A 76 1.36 -3.02 -22.86
C ASN A 76 0.47 -2.78 -21.65
N GLY A 77 0.88 -1.88 -20.76
CA GLY A 77 0.07 -1.44 -19.62
C GLY A 77 0.86 -1.30 -18.32
N TYR A 78 0.25 -0.68 -17.33
CA TYR A 78 0.83 -0.56 -15.99
C TYR A 78 0.80 -1.90 -15.26
N SER A 79 1.87 -2.22 -14.54
CA SER A 79 1.88 -3.29 -13.54
C SER A 79 2.16 -2.71 -12.16
N ALA A 80 1.57 -3.31 -11.13
CA ALA A 80 1.79 -2.91 -9.75
C ALA A 80 2.32 -4.10 -8.95
N SER A 81 3.38 -3.86 -8.19
CA SER A 81 3.96 -4.81 -7.24
C SER A 81 4.15 -4.09 -5.91
N GLY A 82 4.26 -4.80 -4.80
CA GLY A 82 4.41 -4.12 -3.53
C GLY A 82 4.84 -5.01 -2.39
N GLY A 83 5.20 -4.36 -1.29
CA GLY A 83 5.56 -5.01 -0.03
C GLY A 83 4.87 -4.32 1.14
N PHE A 84 4.57 -5.09 2.18
CA PHE A 84 3.95 -4.62 3.42
C PHE A 84 4.88 -4.83 4.61
N TYR A 85 4.96 -3.82 5.46
CA TYR A 85 5.81 -3.76 6.63
C TYR A 85 4.97 -3.34 7.83
N PRO A 86 4.66 -4.26 8.76
CA PRO A 86 3.87 -3.92 9.92
C PRO A 86 4.65 -2.99 10.87
N GLY A 87 3.93 -2.08 11.52
CA GLY A 87 4.48 -1.08 12.43
C GLY A 87 5.19 -1.66 13.66
N ALA A 88 5.03 -2.96 13.94
CA ALA A 88 5.74 -3.68 14.98
C ALA A 88 7.28 -3.64 14.81
N PHE A 89 7.78 -3.45 13.58
CA PHE A 89 9.22 -3.34 13.28
C PHE A 89 9.79 -1.91 13.47
N LYS A 90 9.05 -1.01 14.12
CA LYS A 90 9.48 0.39 14.34
C LYS A 90 10.63 0.56 15.32
N SER A 91 10.91 -0.45 16.16
CA SER A 91 12.06 -0.43 17.08
C SER A 91 13.41 -0.30 16.35
N GLU A 92 13.42 -0.43 15.02
CA GLU A 92 14.63 -0.39 14.21
C GLU A 92 14.88 0.99 13.56
N GLY A 93 13.95 1.96 13.63
CA GLY A 93 14.23 3.34 13.22
C GLY A 93 14.12 3.56 11.71
N TRP A 94 12.91 3.74 11.23
CA TRP A 94 12.63 3.98 9.81
C TRP A 94 13.25 5.31 9.35
N ALA A 95 13.72 5.37 8.10
CA ALA A 95 14.19 6.62 7.51
C ALA A 95 13.01 7.57 7.19
N TRP A 96 13.23 8.88 7.32
CA TRP A 96 12.28 9.90 6.83
C TRP A 96 12.04 9.73 5.32
N PRO A 97 10.81 9.94 4.80
CA PRO A 97 9.62 10.48 5.46
C PRO A 97 8.68 9.43 6.11
N PHE A 98 9.10 8.17 6.24
CA PHE A 98 8.22 7.06 6.64
C PHE A 98 8.16 6.83 8.14
N ASN A 99 9.02 7.48 8.92
CA ASN A 99 9.07 7.36 10.37
C ASN A 99 7.92 8.11 11.07
N ARG A 100 6.69 7.65 10.85
CA ARG A 100 5.54 8.06 11.65
C ARG A 100 5.28 7.00 12.70
N ALA A 101 5.07 7.39 13.95
CA ALA A 101 4.58 6.48 14.98
C ALA A 101 3.17 5.96 14.63
N HIS A 102 2.80 4.75 15.10
CA HIS A 102 1.42 4.21 15.03
C HIS A 102 0.79 4.02 13.63
N THR A 103 1.53 3.41 12.70
CA THR A 103 1.16 3.18 11.30
C THR A 103 1.88 1.93 10.78
N ASP A 104 1.23 1.14 9.94
CA ASP A 104 1.92 0.18 9.07
C ASP A 104 2.39 0.88 7.78
N LEU A 105 3.34 0.31 7.06
CA LEU A 105 3.82 0.82 5.76
C LEU A 105 3.57 -0.19 4.66
N SER A 106 2.95 0.29 3.61
CA SER A 106 2.86 -0.40 2.33
C SER A 106 3.63 0.39 1.28
N LEU A 107 4.44 -0.30 0.51
CA LEU A 107 5.07 0.24 -0.68
C LEU A 107 4.39 -0.38 -1.90
N CYS A 108 3.91 0.47 -2.80
CA CYS A 108 3.34 0.06 -4.08
C CYS A 108 4.19 0.64 -5.20
N LEU A 109 4.85 -0.21 -5.96
CA LEU A 109 5.68 0.15 -7.09
C LEU A 109 4.89 -0.08 -8.36
N ILE A 110 4.76 0.99 -9.14
CA ILE A 110 4.05 0.99 -10.42
C ILE A 110 5.09 1.01 -11.52
N SER A 111 5.14 -0.07 -12.30
CA SER A 111 5.88 -0.08 -13.55
C SER A 111 5.00 0.44 -14.68
N GLN A 112 5.56 1.33 -15.48
CA GLN A 112 4.90 1.88 -16.65
C GLN A 112 5.07 1.01 -17.90
N ASN A 113 5.97 0.01 -17.85
CA ASN A 113 6.32 -0.85 -18.99
C ASN A 113 6.41 -0.05 -20.31
N SER A 114 5.68 -0.44 -21.34
CA SER A 114 5.67 0.22 -22.67
C SER A 114 4.53 1.22 -22.84
N VAL A 115 3.97 1.78 -21.77
CA VAL A 115 2.90 2.78 -21.88
C VAL A 115 3.46 4.07 -22.49
N ALA A 116 2.83 4.49 -23.58
CA ALA A 116 3.15 5.70 -24.32
C ALA A 116 2.05 6.75 -24.12
N TYR A 117 2.45 8.00 -23.96
CA TYR A 117 1.56 9.15 -23.86
C TYR A 117 1.68 10.01 -25.13
N PRO A 118 0.57 10.61 -25.61
CA PRO A 118 0.60 11.52 -26.76
C PRO A 118 1.19 12.90 -26.41
N GLU A 119 1.26 13.24 -25.12
CA GLU A 119 1.77 14.50 -24.61
C GLU A 119 2.64 14.26 -23.36
N PRO A 120 3.52 15.20 -22.98
CA PRO A 120 4.29 15.09 -21.74
C PRO A 120 3.39 15.00 -20.49
N VAL A 121 3.73 14.10 -19.57
CA VAL A 121 3.01 13.91 -18.30
C VAL A 121 3.91 14.31 -17.13
N TYR A 122 3.48 15.30 -16.35
CA TYR A 122 4.21 15.83 -15.19
C TYR A 122 3.65 15.34 -13.84
N ASP A 123 2.75 14.36 -13.85
CA ASP A 123 2.31 13.68 -12.63
C ASP A 123 3.50 12.91 -12.02
N PRO A 124 3.85 13.09 -10.74
CA PRO A 124 4.99 12.39 -10.12
C PRO A 124 4.91 10.87 -10.16
N LEU A 125 3.71 10.29 -10.29
CA LEU A 125 3.50 8.85 -10.37
C LEU A 125 3.77 8.27 -11.77
N PHE A 126 3.72 9.09 -12.80
CA PHE A 126 3.88 8.65 -14.20
C PHE A 126 5.10 9.30 -14.86
N TRP A 127 5.36 10.57 -14.59
CA TRP A 127 6.58 11.29 -14.96
C TRP A 127 7.16 10.91 -16.33
N ALA A 128 6.49 11.39 -17.38
CA ALA A 128 6.88 11.25 -18.78
C ALA A 128 7.14 12.65 -19.36
N ASN A 129 8.21 13.30 -18.89
CA ASN A 129 8.46 14.73 -19.14
C ASN A 129 9.09 15.04 -20.51
N GLY A 130 9.27 14.04 -21.38
CA GLY A 130 9.93 14.19 -22.68
C GLY A 130 11.44 13.94 -22.70
N SER A 131 12.02 13.42 -21.62
CA SER A 131 13.40 12.90 -21.68
C SER A 131 13.49 11.52 -22.35
N SER A 132 12.37 10.78 -22.40
CA SER A 132 12.24 9.51 -23.12
C SER A 132 11.14 9.63 -24.17
N VAL A 133 11.54 9.67 -25.44
CA VAL A 133 10.65 9.93 -26.58
C VAL A 133 10.94 8.94 -27.70
N HIS A 134 9.89 8.39 -28.30
CA HIS A 134 9.97 7.63 -29.55
C HIS A 134 9.22 8.40 -30.63
N ARG A 135 9.82 8.50 -31.82
CA ARG A 135 9.16 9.03 -33.01
C ARG A 135 8.87 7.88 -33.95
N ASP A 136 7.59 7.69 -34.26
CA ASP A 136 7.16 6.68 -35.23
C ASP A 136 7.43 7.14 -36.67
N VAL A 137 7.26 6.24 -37.64
CA VAL A 137 7.45 6.50 -39.08
C VAL A 137 6.53 7.62 -39.59
N ASP A 138 5.36 7.79 -38.97
CA ASP A 138 4.38 8.85 -39.27
C ASP A 138 4.69 10.20 -38.58
N GLU A 139 5.91 10.36 -38.04
CA GLU A 139 6.36 11.51 -37.23
C GLU A 139 5.60 11.73 -35.92
N ASP A 140 4.70 10.81 -35.55
CA ASP A 140 3.96 10.85 -34.29
C ASP A 140 4.93 10.70 -33.10
N VAL A 141 4.80 11.61 -32.14
CA VAL A 141 5.71 11.73 -31.00
C VAL A 141 5.06 11.07 -29.80
N ARG A 142 5.71 10.03 -29.28
CA ARG A 142 5.26 9.31 -28.09
C ARG A 142 6.21 9.51 -26.93
N TYR A 143 5.64 9.90 -25.79
CA TYR A 143 6.35 10.14 -24.54
C TYR A 143 6.29 8.89 -23.66
N PHE A 144 7.41 8.52 -23.04
CA PHE A 144 7.48 7.37 -22.15
C PHE A 144 7.92 7.78 -20.75
N GLY A 145 7.52 6.99 -19.76
CA GLY A 145 7.96 7.17 -18.38
C GLY A 145 9.48 7.11 -18.25
N ASN A 146 10.05 8.07 -17.53
CA ASN A 146 11.49 8.17 -17.35
C ASN A 146 12.05 7.04 -16.46
N ASN A 147 11.25 6.61 -15.49
CA ASN A 147 11.64 5.62 -14.49
C ASN A 147 11.13 4.22 -14.86
N TYR A 148 11.85 3.18 -14.45
CA TYR A 148 11.36 1.80 -14.59
C TYR A 148 10.15 1.53 -13.69
N PHE A 149 10.14 2.17 -12.52
CA PHE A 149 9.06 2.12 -11.54
C PHE A 149 8.93 3.48 -10.86
N ASN A 150 7.71 3.82 -10.46
CA ASN A 150 7.45 4.90 -9.52
C ASN A 150 6.83 4.30 -8.25
N THR A 151 7.17 4.86 -7.09
CA THR A 151 6.77 4.28 -5.80
C THR A 151 5.74 5.14 -5.10
N LEU A 152 4.65 4.52 -4.68
CA LEU A 152 3.72 5.04 -3.69
C LEU A 152 4.05 4.43 -2.35
N ALA A 153 4.31 5.27 -1.37
CA ALA A 153 4.39 4.85 0.02
C ALA A 153 3.09 5.21 0.73
N CYS A 154 2.51 4.22 1.40
CA CYS A 154 1.22 4.30 2.05
C CYS A 154 1.37 3.98 3.54
N LEU A 155 0.94 4.93 4.37
CA LEU A 155 0.84 4.76 5.81
C LEU A 155 -0.57 4.26 6.15
N GLU A 156 -0.67 3.10 6.78
CA GLU A 156 -1.94 2.46 7.10
C GLU A 156 -2.19 2.46 8.60
N GLN A 157 -3.43 2.72 9.00
CA GLN A 157 -3.88 2.67 10.38
C GLN A 157 -5.24 1.98 10.45
N ILE A 158 -5.49 1.31 11.56
CA ILE A 158 -6.76 0.66 11.84
C ILE A 158 -7.33 1.10 13.18
N GLN A 159 -8.64 0.97 13.30
CA GLN A 159 -9.36 1.12 14.55
C GLN A 159 -10.34 -0.03 14.68
N LEU A 160 -10.36 -0.69 15.84
CA LEU A 160 -11.23 -1.83 16.14
C LEU A 160 -12.23 -1.40 17.21
N CYS A 161 -13.49 -1.79 17.05
CA CYS A 161 -14.57 -1.33 17.90
C CYS A 161 -15.52 -2.45 18.30
N ASN A 162 -15.92 -2.42 19.57
CA ASN A 162 -17.06 -3.16 20.10
C ASN A 162 -18.31 -2.26 20.05
N PRO A 163 -19.21 -2.44 19.07
CA PRO A 163 -20.40 -1.59 18.94
C PRO A 163 -21.37 -1.74 20.13
N ARG A 164 -21.36 -2.89 20.81
CA ARG A 164 -22.23 -3.14 21.97
C ARG A 164 -21.77 -2.36 23.20
N ALA A 165 -20.47 -2.34 23.47
CA ALA A 165 -19.88 -1.65 24.62
C ALA A 165 -19.59 -0.16 24.33
N GLY A 166 -19.67 0.26 23.07
CA GLY A 166 -19.30 1.62 22.65
C GLY A 166 -17.81 1.92 22.82
N LYS A 167 -16.96 0.88 22.89
CA LYS A 167 -15.51 1.00 23.08
C LYS A 167 -14.77 0.77 21.77
N CYS A 168 -13.70 1.54 21.56
CA CYS A 168 -12.83 1.43 20.41
C CYS A 168 -11.37 1.57 20.82
N THR A 169 -10.48 0.98 20.04
CA THR A 169 -9.04 1.23 20.13
C THR A 169 -8.72 2.63 19.62
N ASN A 170 -7.49 3.09 19.85
CA ASN A 170 -6.96 4.21 19.11
C ASN A 170 -6.83 3.85 17.62
N THR A 171 -6.76 4.87 16.76
CA THR A 171 -6.39 4.67 15.36
C THR A 171 -4.87 4.54 15.29
N THR A 172 -4.37 3.33 15.07
CA THR A 172 -2.95 2.98 15.21
C THR A 172 -2.55 1.87 14.22
N ASP A 173 -1.31 1.38 14.29
CA ASP A 173 -0.87 0.23 13.48
C ASP A 173 -1.61 -1.07 13.87
N THR A 174 -1.58 -2.05 12.97
CA THR A 174 -2.31 -3.31 13.15
C THR A 174 -1.91 -4.03 14.44
N SER A 175 -0.63 -4.04 14.79
CA SER A 175 -0.15 -4.78 15.98
C SER A 175 -0.63 -4.15 17.28
N THR A 176 -0.50 -2.82 17.40
CA THR A 176 -0.94 -2.06 18.56
C THR A 176 -2.45 -2.13 18.73
N ALA A 177 -3.21 -2.01 17.64
CA ALA A 177 -4.67 -2.10 17.70
C ALA A 177 -5.14 -3.49 18.18
N LEU A 178 -4.46 -4.56 17.79
CA LEU A 178 -4.79 -5.92 18.27
C LEU A 178 -4.43 -6.11 19.74
N TRP A 179 -3.38 -5.45 20.23
CA TRP A 179 -3.06 -5.42 21.64
C TRP A 179 -4.12 -4.66 22.44
N GLU A 180 -4.48 -3.45 22.02
CA GLU A 180 -5.53 -2.62 22.63
C GLU A 180 -6.92 -3.28 22.58
N ALA A 181 -7.14 -4.23 21.66
CA ALA A 181 -8.41 -4.96 21.54
C ALA A 181 -8.77 -5.76 22.81
N GLY A 182 -7.79 -6.05 23.68
CA GLY A 182 -8.04 -6.68 24.98
C GLY A 182 -8.99 -5.88 25.88
N ASP A 183 -8.99 -4.56 25.75
CA ASP A 183 -9.75 -3.64 26.61
C ASP A 183 -11.16 -3.32 26.08
N LEU A 184 -11.55 -3.92 24.94
CA LEU A 184 -12.83 -3.66 24.26
C LEU A 184 -14.03 -4.39 24.87
N GLU A 185 -13.87 -5.12 25.98
CA GLU A 185 -14.95 -5.89 26.63
C GLU A 185 -15.71 -6.83 25.66
N LEU A 186 -14.97 -7.47 24.76
CA LEU A 186 -15.54 -8.33 23.73
C LEU A 186 -16.16 -9.59 24.34
N ASN A 187 -17.30 -10.02 23.79
CA ASN A 187 -17.83 -11.35 24.06
C ASN A 187 -17.03 -12.43 23.29
N ILE A 188 -17.32 -13.72 23.51
CA ILE A 188 -16.59 -14.81 22.85
C ILE A 188 -16.74 -14.80 21.32
N GLN A 189 -17.94 -14.50 20.80
CA GLN A 189 -18.20 -14.43 19.37
C GLN A 189 -17.47 -13.24 18.74
N GLN A 190 -17.52 -12.08 19.38
CA GLN A 190 -16.81 -10.88 18.96
C GLN A 190 -15.29 -11.09 18.94
N ARG A 191 -14.72 -11.80 19.93
CA ARG A 191 -13.29 -12.17 19.92
C ARG A 191 -12.94 -13.04 18.72
N MET A 192 -13.75 -14.06 18.44
CA MET A 192 -13.50 -14.95 17.30
C MET A 192 -13.64 -14.22 15.97
N MET A 193 -14.61 -13.32 15.86
CA MET A 193 -14.79 -12.49 14.67
C MET A 193 -13.65 -11.51 14.49
N LEU A 194 -13.24 -10.83 15.57
CA LEU A 194 -12.12 -9.90 15.54
C LEU A 194 -10.82 -10.62 15.18
N HIS A 195 -10.58 -11.82 15.71
CA HIS A 195 -9.40 -12.61 15.35
C HIS A 195 -9.38 -12.98 13.85
N ARG A 196 -10.54 -13.33 13.27
CA ARG A 196 -10.65 -13.56 11.82
C ARG A 196 -10.39 -12.29 11.01
N ILE A 197 -11.01 -11.18 11.42
CA ILE A 197 -10.81 -9.88 10.77
C ILE A 197 -9.34 -9.46 10.89
N ALA A 198 -8.72 -9.64 12.06
CA ALA A 198 -7.31 -9.34 12.32
C ALA A 198 -6.35 -10.11 11.39
N MET A 199 -6.55 -11.42 11.27
CA MET A 199 -5.76 -12.25 10.34
C MET A 199 -5.91 -11.77 8.90
N LEU A 200 -7.12 -11.34 8.52
CA LEU A 200 -7.36 -10.78 7.19
C LEU A 200 -6.79 -9.36 7.04
N LEU A 201 -6.81 -8.52 8.06
CA LEU A 201 -6.32 -7.14 8.00
C LEU A 201 -4.82 -7.08 7.74
N GLY A 202 -4.03 -8.02 8.27
CA GLY A 202 -2.61 -8.15 7.92
C GLY A 202 -2.37 -8.53 6.45
N LEU A 203 -3.36 -9.16 5.81
CA LEU A 203 -3.32 -9.59 4.40
C LEU A 203 -4.01 -8.60 3.44
N ILE A 204 -4.90 -7.73 3.93
CA ILE A 204 -5.62 -6.72 3.15
C ILE A 204 -4.86 -5.39 3.26
N ASN A 205 -3.57 -5.38 2.94
CA ASN A 205 -2.79 -4.15 2.83
C ASN A 205 -2.86 -3.62 1.40
N ILE A 206 -2.61 -2.33 1.20
CA ILE A 206 -2.81 -1.72 -0.12
C ILE A 206 -1.82 -2.28 -1.16
N ALA A 207 -0.66 -2.77 -0.71
CA ALA A 207 0.35 -3.42 -1.54
C ALA A 207 -0.07 -4.83 -2.04
N SER A 208 -0.78 -5.62 -1.23
CA SER A 208 -1.18 -7.00 -1.55
C SER A 208 -2.44 -7.10 -2.40
N LEU A 209 -3.27 -6.05 -2.43
CA LEU A 209 -4.53 -6.03 -3.17
C LEU A 209 -4.38 -5.80 -4.69
N GLY A 210 -3.15 -5.63 -5.17
CA GLY A 210 -2.81 -5.54 -6.59
C GLY A 210 -3.27 -4.25 -7.29
N PRO A 211 -3.26 -4.20 -8.64
CA PRO A 211 -3.56 -2.99 -9.40
C PRO A 211 -4.99 -2.46 -9.20
N ALA A 212 -5.95 -3.35 -8.89
CA ALA A 212 -7.37 -3.00 -8.78
C ALA A 212 -7.69 -2.12 -7.55
N SER A 213 -7.06 -2.39 -6.40
CA SER A 213 -7.18 -1.55 -5.20
C SER A 213 -6.43 -0.23 -5.35
N LEU A 214 -5.27 -0.25 -6.03
CA LEU A 214 -4.51 0.95 -6.35
C LEU A 214 -5.36 1.91 -7.20
N GLY A 215 -6.09 1.39 -8.18
CA GLY A 215 -7.02 2.16 -8.99
C GLY A 215 -8.17 2.77 -8.18
N ALA A 216 -8.67 2.09 -7.15
CA ALA A 216 -9.68 2.65 -6.25
C ALA A 216 -9.13 3.79 -5.38
N ALA A 217 -7.89 3.68 -4.91
CA ALA A 217 -7.22 4.76 -4.18
C ALA A 217 -6.96 5.97 -5.10
N LEU A 218 -6.48 5.73 -6.33
CA LEU A 218 -6.17 6.77 -7.31
C LEU A 218 -7.41 7.46 -7.91
N LYS A 219 -8.58 6.81 -7.87
CA LYS A 219 -9.83 7.38 -8.40
C LYS A 219 -10.33 8.62 -7.65
N GLU A 220 -9.87 8.90 -6.44
CA GLU A 220 -10.21 10.15 -5.76
C GLU A 220 -9.44 11.38 -6.28
N GLN A 221 -8.70 11.24 -7.40
CA GLN A 221 -7.98 12.35 -8.04
C GLN A 221 -8.64 12.91 -9.32
N PHE A 222 -9.77 12.36 -9.77
CA PHE A 222 -10.47 12.80 -10.98
C PHE A 222 -11.96 13.04 -10.75
#